data_AF-A0A1A8RJY9-F1
#
_entry.id   AF-A0A1A8RJY9-F1
#
_cell.length_a   1.000
_cell.length_b   1.000
_cell.length_c   1.000
_cell.angle_alpha   90.00
_cell.angle_beta   90.00
_cell.angle_gamma   90.00
#
_symmetry.space_group_name_H-M   'P 1'
#
loop_
_entity.id
_entity.type
_entity.pdbx_description
1 polymer ?
#
loop_
_entity_poly.entity_id
_entity_poly.type
_entity_poly.pdbx_seq_one_letter_code
_entity_poly.pdbx_strand_id
1 'polypeptide(L)'
;SRLPDFHSDTTPGTSRRQDSVGPDNTEGFRAVQDLAEALFNLREHSLALTLEESNNIVALWERLSEHDKERTVFSPRHQTTLNKGRFRATKKIVA
;
A
#
# COMPACT_ATOMS: atom_id res chain seq x y z
N SER A 1 -36.32 0.28 -47.76
CA SER A 1 -34.89 0.35 -47.41
C SER A 1 -34.76 0.85 -45.98
N ARG A 2 -34.36 -0.02 -45.04
CA ARG A 2 -34.22 0.30 -43.61
C ARG A 2 -32.73 0.49 -43.33
N LEU A 3 -32.33 1.68 -42.91
CA LEU A 3 -30.95 1.96 -42.48
C LEU A 3 -30.67 1.25 -41.16
N PRO A 4 -29.44 0.76 -40.92
CA PRO A 4 -29.07 0.25 -39.60
C PRO A 4 -28.77 1.44 -38.67
N ASP A 5 -29.43 1.48 -37.51
CA ASP A 5 -29.07 2.39 -36.42
C ASP A 5 -27.76 1.92 -35.79
N PHE A 6 -26.64 2.52 -36.21
CA PHE A 6 -25.38 2.44 -35.48
C PHE A 6 -25.54 3.20 -34.16
N HIS A 7 -25.92 2.49 -33.10
CA HIS A 7 -25.65 2.96 -31.75
C HIS A 7 -24.15 2.82 -31.50
N SER A 8 -23.42 3.87 -31.88
CA SER A 8 -22.05 4.11 -31.43
C SER A 8 -22.10 4.47 -29.96
N ASP A 9 -22.20 3.47 -29.07
CA ASP A 9 -21.88 3.67 -27.66
C ASP A 9 -20.35 3.70 -27.52
N THR A 10 -19.73 4.69 -28.15
CA THR A 10 -18.35 5.09 -27.90
C THR A 10 -18.41 6.06 -26.72
N THR A 11 -18.62 5.51 -25.52
CA THR A 11 -18.29 6.24 -24.29
C THR A 11 -16.76 6.15 -24.12
N PRO A 12 -16.03 7.27 -24.15
CA PRO A 12 -14.57 7.26 -24.11
C PRO A 12 -14.09 6.91 -22.70
N GLY A 13 -13.29 5.86 -22.59
CA GLY A 13 -12.09 5.90 -21.75
C GLY A 13 -12.27 6.13 -20.25
N THR A 14 -13.15 5.41 -19.59
CA THR A 14 -12.83 4.92 -18.24
C THR A 14 -12.90 3.41 -18.30
N SER A 15 -11.76 2.77 -18.60
CA SER A 15 -11.51 1.47 -18.01
C SER A 15 -11.71 1.70 -16.52
N ARG A 16 -12.89 1.34 -15.99
CA ARG A 16 -13.13 1.14 -14.57
C ARG A 16 -12.10 0.08 -14.21
N ARG A 17 -10.89 0.54 -13.84
CA ARG A 17 -9.79 -0.32 -13.43
C ARG A 17 -10.42 -1.13 -12.32
N GLN A 18 -10.69 -2.41 -12.59
CA GLN A 18 -11.54 -3.27 -11.77
C GLN A 18 -11.25 -2.95 -10.31
N ASP A 19 -12.29 -2.52 -9.59
CA ASP A 19 -12.21 -2.22 -8.17
C ASP A 19 -11.63 -3.48 -7.52
N SER A 20 -10.33 -3.42 -7.24
CA SER A 20 -9.61 -4.60 -6.76
C SER A 20 -10.17 -4.87 -5.37
N VAL A 21 -10.61 -6.10 -5.15
CA VAL A 21 -11.10 -6.56 -3.86
C VAL A 21 -9.92 -7.11 -3.07
N GLY A 22 -9.84 -6.74 -1.79
CA GLY A 22 -8.80 -7.24 -0.89
C GLY A 22 -8.98 -8.73 -0.57
N PRO A 23 -8.02 -9.34 0.14
CA PRO A 23 -8.09 -10.75 0.58
C PRO A 23 -9.38 -11.12 1.33
N ASP A 24 -10.02 -10.13 1.97
CA ASP A 24 -11.26 -10.26 2.75
C ASP A 24 -12.50 -9.75 1.99
N ASN A 25 -12.42 -9.64 0.65
CA ASN A 25 -13.47 -9.04 -0.20
C ASN A 25 -13.82 -7.60 0.18
N THR A 26 -12.86 -6.87 0.75
CA THR A 26 -12.99 -5.44 1.05
C THR A 26 -12.86 -4.65 -0.24
N GLU A 27 -13.91 -3.89 -0.57
CA GLU A 27 -13.88 -2.91 -1.64
C GLU A 27 -12.88 -1.79 -1.31
N GLY A 28 -12.23 -1.20 -2.32
CA GLY A 28 -11.28 -0.10 -2.12
C GLY A 28 -9.81 -0.52 -2.00
N PHE A 29 -9.49 -1.81 -2.10
CA PHE A 29 -8.10 -2.32 -2.07
C PHE A 29 -7.22 -1.75 -3.21
N ARG A 30 -7.85 -1.22 -4.26
CA ARG A 30 -7.14 -0.50 -5.32
C ARG A 30 -6.30 0.68 -4.80
N ALA A 31 -6.80 1.45 -3.84
CA ALA A 31 -6.06 2.59 -3.29
C ALA A 31 -4.81 2.14 -2.52
N VAL A 32 -4.92 1.02 -1.81
CA VAL A 32 -3.78 0.35 -1.14
C VAL A 32 -2.75 -0.11 -2.16
N GLN A 33 -3.20 -0.68 -3.28
CA GLN A 33 -2.33 -1.12 -4.36
C GLN A 33 -1.57 0.05 -4.99
N ASP A 34 -2.25 1.16 -5.27
CA ASP A 34 -1.62 2.37 -5.82
C ASP A 34 -0.50 2.89 -4.88
N LEU A 35 -0.75 2.92 -3.56
CA LEU A 35 0.28 3.31 -2.59
C LEU A 35 1.45 2.30 -2.55
N ALA A 36 1.16 1.00 -2.55
CA ALA A 36 2.19 -0.04 -2.52
C ALA A 36 3.10 0.02 -3.76
N GLU A 37 2.52 0.24 -4.95
CA GLU A 37 3.28 0.39 -6.19
C GLU A 37 4.18 1.62 -6.15
N ALA A 38 3.66 2.76 -5.68
CA ALA A 38 4.46 3.98 -5.51
C ALA A 38 5.65 3.76 -4.56
N LEU A 39 5.43 3.13 -3.40
CA LEU A 39 6.48 2.83 -2.44
C LEU A 39 7.51 1.82 -2.97
N PHE A 40 7.06 0.81 -3.71
CA PHE A 40 7.93 -0.20 -4.30
C PHE A 40 8.87 0.43 -5.35
N ASN A 41 8.33 1.28 -6.22
CA ASN A 41 9.13 1.93 -7.27
C ASN A 41 10.21 2.85 -6.67
N LEU A 42 9.94 3.52 -5.55
CA LEU A 42 10.92 4.39 -4.89
C LEU A 42 12.14 3.62 -4.38
N ARG A 43 11.95 2.37 -3.92
CA ARG A 43 13.01 1.53 -3.38
C ARG A 43 14.11 1.24 -4.38
N GLU A 44 13.78 1.19 -5.66
CA GLU A 44 14.72 0.83 -6.74
C GLU A 44 15.53 2.05 -7.24
N HIS A 45 15.15 3.28 -6.88
CA HIS A 45 15.73 4.50 -7.46
C HIS A 45 16.64 5.29 -6.49
N SER A 46 16.28 5.47 -5.22
CA SER A 46 17.06 6.30 -4.27
C SER A 46 16.58 6.12 -2.83
N LEU A 47 17.48 6.29 -1.85
CA LEU A 47 17.10 6.38 -0.43
C LEU A 47 16.55 7.75 -0.02
N ALA A 48 16.70 8.77 -0.87
CA ALA A 48 16.22 10.13 -0.63
C ALA A 48 15.03 10.44 -1.55
N LEU A 49 13.94 10.92 -0.93
CA LEU A 49 12.73 11.36 -1.62
C LEU A 49 12.83 12.82 -2.04
N THR A 50 12.37 13.11 -3.26
CA THR A 50 12.08 14.48 -3.68
C THR A 50 10.80 14.99 -2.99
N LEU A 51 10.59 16.31 -3.02
CA LEU A 51 9.37 16.92 -2.51
C LEU A 51 8.12 16.43 -3.25
N GLU A 52 8.22 16.23 -4.57
CA GLU A 52 7.11 15.75 -5.40
C GLU A 52 6.72 14.31 -5.04
N GLU A 53 7.70 13.42 -4.91
CA GLU A 53 7.45 12.03 -4.48
C GLU A 53 6.85 11.99 -3.08
N SER A 54 7.35 12.82 -2.17
CA SER A 54 6.81 12.93 -0.81
C SER A 54 5.34 13.37 -0.83
N ASN A 55 5.00 14.41 -1.61
CA ASN A 55 3.63 14.88 -1.75
C ASN A 55 2.72 13.82 -2.39
N ASN A 56 3.22 13.07 -3.38
CA ASN A 56 2.46 11.99 -4.00
C ASN A 56 2.15 10.86 -2.99
N ILE A 57 3.13 10.44 -2.20
CA ILE A 57 2.93 9.44 -1.13
C ILE A 57 1.87 9.91 -0.14
N VAL A 58 1.94 11.17 0.30
CA VAL A 58 0.93 11.75 1.22
C VAL A 58 -0.46 11.76 0.58
N ALA A 59 -0.58 12.17 -0.68
CA ALA A 59 -1.86 12.16 -1.39
C ALA A 59 -2.45 10.74 -1.55
N LEU A 60 -1.60 9.74 -1.80
CA LEU A 60 -2.01 8.34 -1.86
C LEU A 60 -2.43 7.81 -0.48
N TRP A 61 -1.70 8.18 0.57
CA TRP A 61 -2.05 7.84 1.95
C TRP A 61 -3.41 8.41 2.37
N GLU A 62 -3.69 9.69 2.06
CA GLU A 62 -4.96 10.33 2.44
C GLU A 62 -6.19 9.70 1.77
N ARG A 63 -6.01 9.08 0.60
CA ARG A 63 -7.07 8.37 -0.13
C ARG A 63 -7.42 7.01 0.47
N LEU A 64 -6.60 6.48 1.39
CA LEU A 64 -6.87 5.22 2.06
C LEU A 64 -8.06 5.35 3.03
N SER A 65 -8.74 4.23 3.28
CA SER A 65 -9.75 4.17 4.33
C SER A 65 -9.09 4.28 5.71
N GLU A 66 -9.85 4.71 6.72
CA GLU A 66 -9.32 4.80 8.09
C GLU A 66 -8.84 3.44 8.61
N HIS A 67 -9.53 2.36 8.24
CA HIS A 67 -9.12 0.98 8.53
C HIS A 67 -7.72 0.68 7.99
N ASP A 68 -7.41 1.09 6.76
CA ASP A 68 -6.12 0.83 6.14
C ASP A 68 -5.00 1.73 6.71
N LYS A 69 -5.36 2.85 7.34
CA LYS A 69 -4.43 3.75 8.05
C LYS A 69 -4.13 3.29 9.48
N GLU A 70 -4.84 2.29 10.00
CA GLU A 70 -4.61 1.78 11.34
C GLU A 70 -3.19 1.23 11.51
N ARG A 71 -2.64 1.40 12.71
CA ARG A 71 -1.29 0.92 12.99
C ARG A 71 -1.26 -0.60 12.95
N THR A 72 -0.45 -1.15 12.06
CA THR A 72 -0.17 -2.59 12.03
C THR A 72 0.58 -3.02 13.28
N VAL A 73 -0.06 -3.89 14.08
CA VAL A 73 0.59 -4.54 15.23
C VAL A 73 1.27 -5.80 14.75
N PHE A 74 2.57 -5.71 14.45
CA PHE A 74 3.35 -6.88 14.10
C PHE A 74 3.51 -7.80 15.32
N SER A 75 3.19 -9.08 15.15
CA SER A 75 3.50 -10.12 16.13
C SER A 75 4.98 -10.06 16.52
N PRO A 76 5.35 -10.34 17.78
CA PRO A 76 6.75 -10.28 18.23
C PRO A 76 7.74 -11.05 17.35
N ARG A 77 7.28 -12.10 16.66
CA ARG A 77 8.08 -12.89 15.72
C ARG A 77 8.58 -12.08 14.50
N HIS A 78 7.87 -11.02 14.11
CA HIS A 78 8.21 -10.17 12.96
C HIS A 78 8.87 -8.85 13.39
N GLN A 79 9.11 -8.63 14.69
CA GLN A 79 9.83 -7.46 15.17
C GLN A 79 11.34 -7.69 15.00
N THR A 80 11.98 -6.89 14.14
CA THR A 80 13.43 -6.95 13.90
C THR A 80 14.25 -6.46 15.09
N THR A 81 13.64 -5.70 15.99
CA THR A 81 14.25 -5.19 17.22
C THR A 81 13.35 -5.49 18.41
N LEU A 82 13.94 -6.04 19.48
CA LEU A 82 13.26 -6.15 20.76
C LEU A 82 13.24 -4.78 21.42
N ASN A 83 12.13 -4.07 21.25
CA ASN A 83 11.83 -2.80 21.89
C ASN A 83 11.57 -2.95 23.40
N LYS A 84 11.25 -4.15 23.91
CA LYS A 84 11.19 -4.47 25.35
C LYS A 84 11.63 -5.92 25.62
N GLY A 85 12.40 -6.14 26.69
CA GLY A 85 12.82 -7.46 27.14
C GLY A 85 14.17 -7.46 27.86
N ARG A 86 14.40 -8.42 28.76
CA ARG A 86 15.67 -8.58 29.46
C ARG A 86 16.67 -9.27 28.54
N PHE A 87 17.64 -8.52 28.01
CA PHE A 87 18.84 -9.12 27.45
C PHE A 87 19.42 -10.07 28.51
N ARG A 88 19.54 -11.36 28.19
CA ARG A 88 20.16 -12.32 29.11
C ARG A 88 21.63 -11.91 29.23
N ALA A 89 22.01 -11.30 30.34
CA ALA A 89 23.41 -11.11 30.69
C ALA A 89 24.06 -12.50 30.79
N THR A 90 25.12 -12.73 30.01
CA THR A 90 25.99 -13.90 30.17
C THR A 90 26.53 -13.89 31.59
N LYS A 91 26.25 -14.93 32.37
CA LYS A 91 26.87 -15.09 33.70
C LYS A 91 28.37 -15.17 33.50
N LYS A 92 29.14 -14.28 34.14
CA LYS A 92 30.59 -14.45 34.22
C LYS A 92 30.86 -15.69 35.05
N ILE A 93 31.50 -16.69 34.44
CA ILE A 93 32.10 -17.80 35.16
C ILE A 93 33.36 -17.21 35.81
N VAL A 94 33.34 -17.01 37.12
CA VAL A 94 34.56 -16.73 37.89
C VAL A 94 35.24 -18.09 38.08
N ALA A 95 36.46 -18.20 37.58
CA ALA A 95 37.34 -19.35 37.73
C ALA A 95 37.85 -19.47 39.18
#